data_AF-A0A1Y3D1E4-F1
#
_entry.id   AF-A0A1Y3D1E4-F1
#
_cell.length_a   1.000
_cell.length_b   1.000
_cell.length_c   1.000
_cell.angle_alpha   90.00
_cell.angle_beta   90.00
_cell.angle_gamma   90.00
#
_symmetry.space_group_name_H-M   'P 1'
#
loop_
_entity.id
_entity.type
_entity.pdbx_description
1 polymer ?
#
loop_
_entity_poly.entity_id
_entity_poly.type
_entity_poly.pdbx_seq_one_letter_code
_entity_poly.pdbx_strand_id
1 'polypeptide(L)' 'MGELNIYGVYVPVFLIQAILAYILFKVVTLVTDQWIAKAWIAAPGIFHLCIYIILLGLVHWFFILGLA' A
#
# COMPACT_ATOMS: atom_id res chain seq x y z
N MET A 1 1.31 -5.04 -19.36
CA MET A 1 -0.02 -4.79 -19.97
C MET A 1 -0.90 -4.25 -18.85
N GLY A 2 -0.92 -2.93 -18.68
CA GLY A 2 -1.35 -2.27 -17.43
C GLY A 2 -2.50 -1.27 -17.60
N GLU A 3 -3.27 -1.44 -18.66
CA GLU A 3 -4.37 -0.56 -19.03
C GLU A 3 -5.68 -1.33 -18.85
N LEU A 4 -6.42 -1.01 -17.79
CA LEU A 4 -7.76 -1.52 -17.57
C LEU A 4 -8.72 -0.51 -18.19
N ASN A 5 -9.24 -0.82 -19.38
CA ASN A 5 -10.24 -0.01 -20.05
C ASN A 5 -11.62 -0.33 -19.46
N ILE A 6 -12.05 0.46 -18.49
CA ILE A 6 -13.41 0.39 -17.94
C ILE A 6 -14.22 1.46 -18.67
N TYR A 7 -15.16 1.04 -19.53
CA TYR A 7 -16.10 1.95 -20.22
C TYR A 7 -15.42 3.12 -20.96
N GLY A 8 -14.24 2.92 -21.57
CA GLY A 8 -13.50 3.97 -22.29
C GLY A 8 -12.59 4.84 -21.43
N VAL A 9 -12.57 4.64 -20.11
CA VAL A 9 -11.63 5.30 -19.19
C VAL A 9 -10.45 4.37 -18.93
N TYR A 10 -9.26 4.84 -19.30
CA TYR A 10 -7.99 4.15 -19.06
C TYR A 10 -7.60 4.31 -17.59
N VAL A 11 -7.88 3.30 -16.78
CA VAL A 11 -7.45 3.29 -15.38
C VAL A 11 -6.12 2.52 -15.29
N PRO A 12 -5.06 3.15 -14.77
CA PRO A 12 -3.81 2.45 -14.52
C PRO A 12 -4.04 1.38 -13.46
N VAL A 13 -3.64 0.14 -13.73
CA VAL A 13 -3.60 -0.93 -12.72
C VAL A 13 -2.84 -0.49 -11.46
N PHE A 14 -1.81 0.35 -11.62
CA PHE A 14 -1.06 0.97 -10.53
C PHE A 14 -1.94 1.80 -9.58
N LEU A 15 -2.98 2.45 -10.10
CA LEU A 15 -3.88 3.29 -9.30
C LEU A 15 -4.77 2.43 -8.41
N ILE A 16 -5.24 1.30 -8.94
CA ILE A 16 -5.98 0.28 -8.18
C ILE A 16 -5.09 -0.36 -7.11
N GLN A 17 -3.84 -0.71 -7.47
CA GLN A 17 -2.86 -1.23 -6.52
C GLN A 17 -2.53 -0.23 -5.40
N ALA A 18 -2.42 1.06 -5.71
CA ALA A 18 -2.18 2.10 -4.72
C ALA A 18 -3.36 2.25 -3.75
N ILE A 19 -4.61 2.19 -4.24
CA ILE A 19 -5.80 2.22 -3.39
C ILE A 19 -5.83 1.00 -2.46
N LEU A 20 -5.57 -0.20 -2.99
CA LEU A 20 -5.48 -1.44 -2.21
C LEU A 20 -4.38 -1.37 -1.14
N ALA A 21 -3.18 -0.93 -1.52
CA ALA A 21 -2.06 -0.74 -0.61
C ALA A 21 -2.39 0.28 0.48
N TYR A 22 -3.11 1.36 0.16
CA TYR A 22 -3.54 2.37 1.13
C TYR A 22 -4.55 1.82 2.15
N ILE A 23 -5.49 0.98 1.71
CA ILE A 23 -6.45 0.32 2.62
C ILE A 23 -5.71 -0.61 3.59
N LEU A 24 -4.81 -1.45 3.08
CA LEU A 24 -3.97 -2.32 3.91
C LEU A 24 -3.11 -1.49 4.86
N PHE A 25 -2.56 -0.38 4.38
CA PHE A 25 -1.76 0.53 5.17
C PHE A 25 -2.57 1.14 6.31
N LYS A 26 -3.83 1.54 6.09
CA LYS A 26 -4.71 1.97 7.19
C LYS A 26 -4.88 0.91 8.28
N VAL A 27 -5.03 -0.36 7.92
CA VAL A 27 -5.16 -1.45 8.89
C VAL A 27 -3.85 -1.64 9.67
N VAL A 28 -2.72 -1.64 8.98
CA VAL A 28 -1.40 -1.79 9.61
C VAL A 28 -1.07 -0.59 10.50
N THR A 29 -1.41 0.63 10.07
CA THR A 29 -1.21 1.84 10.87
C THR A 29 -2.07 1.86 12.11
N LEU A 30 -3.31 1.36 12.11
CA LEU A 30 -4.10 1.25 13.34
C LEU A 30 -3.43 0.37 14.40
N VAL A 31 -2.79 -0.73 13.98
CA VAL A 31 -2.05 -1.62 14.89
C VAL A 31 -0.71 -0.99 15.30
N THR A 32 -0.04 -0.33 14.35
CA THR A 32 1.29 0.27 14.55
C THR A 32 1.22 1.54 15.40
N ASP A 33 0.14 2.31 15.30
CA ASP A 33 -0.08 3.54 16.09
C ASP A 33 -0.15 3.24 17.59
N GLN A 34 -0.75 2.09 17.97
CA GLN A 34 -0.71 1.60 19.36
C GLN A 34 0.71 1.30 19.85
N TRP A 35 1.60 0.86 18.95
CA TRP A 35 3.00 0.58 19.27
C TRP A 35 3.86 1.85 19.28
N ILE A 36 3.57 2.81 18.39
CA ILE A 36 4.19 4.14 18.35
C ILE A 36 3.81 4.95 19.59
N ALA A 37 2.56 4.88 20.04
CA ALA A 37 2.06 5.53 21.25
C ALA A 37 2.82 5.09 22.51
N LYS A 38 3.51 3.94 22.47
CA LYS A 38 4.42 3.47 23.51
C LYS A 38 5.78 4.19 23.52
N ALA A 39 5.93 5.28 22.76
CA ALA A 39 7.08 6.19 22.67
C ALA A 39 8.38 5.53 22.17
N TRP A 40 8.29 4.41 21.45
CA TRP A 40 9.48 3.68 20.98
C TRP A 40 10.10 4.27 19.70
N ILE A 41 9.38 5.13 18.96
CA ILE A 41 9.78 5.61 17.64
C ILE A 41 9.83 7.15 17.64
N ALA A 42 11.04 7.70 17.50
CA ALA A 42 11.30 9.13 17.48
C ALA A 42 10.77 9.86 16.24
N ALA A 43 10.40 9.13 15.17
CA ALA A 43 9.91 9.69 13.90
C ALA A 43 8.77 8.83 13.31
N PRO A 44 7.53 8.99 13.80
CA PRO A 44 6.38 8.19 13.35
C PRO A 44 6.07 8.39 11.85
N GLY A 45 6.37 9.56 11.28
CA GLY A 45 6.13 9.83 9.86
C GLY A 45 6.97 8.96 8.91
N ILE A 46 8.26 8.76 9.22
CA ILE A 46 9.17 7.96 8.38
C ILE A 46 8.84 6.47 8.49
N PHE A 47 8.45 6.01 9.68
CA PHE A 47 8.07 4.62 9.91
C PHE A 47 6.83 4.23 9.08
N HIS A 48 5.83 5.10 9.10
CA HIS A 48 4.63 4.98 8.27
C HIS A 48 4.95 4.96 6.78
N LEU A 49 5.82 5.85 6.32
CA LEU A 49 6.22 5.91 4.91
C LEU A 49 6.97 4.64 4.47
N CYS A 50 7.82 4.10 5.35
CA CYS A 50 8.56 2.86 5.09
C CYS A 50 7.63 1.65 4.99
N ILE A 51 6.68 1.50 5.92
CA ILE A 51 5.65 0.45 5.88
C ILE A 51 4.82 0.56 4.60
N TYR A 52 4.41 1.78 4.22
CA TYR A 52 3.64 2.01 3.01
C TYR A 52 4.38 1.54 1.76
N ILE A 53 5.67 1.87 1.62
CA ILE A 53 6.50 1.44 0.48
C ILE A 53 6.63 -0.09 0.43
N ILE A 54 6.85 -0.73 1.58
CA ILE A 54 6.93 -2.20 1.66
C ILE A 54 5.60 -2.83 1.24
N LEU A 55 4.47 -2.31 1.74
CA LEU A 55 3.13 -2.79 1.39
C LEU A 55 2.83 -2.62 -0.11
N LEU A 56 3.19 -1.47 -0.67
CA LEU A 56 3.00 -1.18 -2.09
C LEU A 56 3.82 -2.13 -2.96
N GLY A 57 5.08 -2.40 -2.57
CA GLY A 57 5.92 -3.41 -3.21
C GLY A 57 5.35 -4.82 -3.11
N LEU A 58 4.79 -5.20 -1.96
CA LEU A 58 4.18 -6.51 -1.73
C LEU A 58 2.90 -6.70 -2.55
N VAL A 59 2.03 -5.69 -2.60
CA VAL A 59 0.83 -5.69 -3.45
C VAL A 59 1.21 -5.78 -4.92
N HIS A 60 2.25 -5.05 -5.35
CA HIS A 60 2.75 -5.11 -6.71
C HIS A 60 3.32 -6.50 -7.04
N TRP A 61 4.11 -7.08 -6.15
CA TRP A 61 4.67 -8.42 -6.29
C TRP A 61 3.56 -9.49 -6.35
N PHE A 62 2.57 -9.40 -5.47
CA PHE A 62 1.41 -10.30 -5.47
C PHE A 62 0.62 -10.20 -6.79
N PHE A 63 0.47 -8.98 -7.32
CA PHE A 63 -0.18 -8.79 -8.61
C PHE A 63 0.64 -9.38 -9.77
N ILE A 64 1.97 -9.25 -9.76
CA ILE A 64 2.84 -9.89 -10.76
C ILE A 64 2.75 -11.41 -10.65
N LEU A 65 2.80 -11.96 -9.43
CA LEU A 65 2.87 -13.40 -9.18
C LEU A 65 1.52 -14.10 -9.35
N GLY A 66 0.41 -13.42 -9.10
CA GLY A 66 -0.96 -13.93 -9.33
C GLY A 66 -1.45 -13.76 -10.77
N LEU A 67 -0.75 -13.02 -11.62
CA LEU A 67 -1.04 -12.82 -13.05
C LEU A 67 0.00 -13.50 -13.97
N ALA A 68 0.86 -14.37 -13.42
CA ALA A 68 1.83 -15.21 -14.12
C ALA A 68 1.32 -16.65 -14.23
#